data_AF-A0A175Y3X7-F1
#
_entry.id   AF-A0A175Y3X7-F1
#
_cell.length_a   1.000
_cell.length_b   1.000
_cell.length_c   1.000
_cell.angle_alpha   90.00
_cell.angle_beta   90.00
_cell.angle_gamma   90.00
#
_symmetry.space_group_name_H-M   'P 1'
#
loop_
_entity.id
_entity.type
_entity.pdbx_description
1 polymer ?
#
loop_
_entity_poly.entity_id
_entity_poly.type
_entity_poly.pdbx_seq_one_letter_code
_entity_poly.pdbx_strand_id
1 'polypeptide(L)'
;MYQFDITAGSKADLYRDLLGALDALTADEPDAIANMANAAALVWQYLPDLNWAGFYRMVEGELVLGPFQGKAACIRIPLGKGVCGTAAATRETQLVEDVHAFPGHIACDAASRSELVVPIVHDGRLIGVLDLDSPEPARFDAEDAAGCEALCARLAARIA
;
A
#
# COMPACT_ATOMS: atom_id res chain seq x y z
N MET A 1 -10.00 -22.27 5.66
CA MET A 1 -9.13 -21.24 5.07
C MET A 1 -9.78 -20.88 3.75
N TYR A 2 -10.30 -19.66 3.58
CA TYR A 2 -10.86 -19.24 2.30
C TYR A 2 -9.70 -19.16 1.31
N GLN A 3 -9.70 -20.04 0.31
CA GLN A 3 -8.72 -19.98 -0.77
C GLN A 3 -9.32 -19.07 -1.85
N PHE A 4 -8.81 -17.84 -1.95
CA PHE A 4 -9.13 -16.98 -3.08
C PHE A 4 -8.36 -17.53 -4.28
N ASP A 5 -9.08 -18.08 -5.26
CA ASP A 5 -8.49 -18.61 -6.49
C ASP A 5 -8.25 -17.44 -7.44
N ILE A 6 -7.25 -16.62 -7.12
CA ILE A 6 -6.82 -15.50 -7.96
C ILE A 6 -5.98 -16.11 -9.08
N THR A 7 -6.62 -16.33 -10.23
CA THR A 7 -5.97 -16.93 -11.39
C THR A 7 -4.92 -15.98 -11.97
N ALA A 8 -3.80 -16.53 -12.45
CA ALA A 8 -2.77 -15.79 -13.18
C ALA A 8 -3.33 -15.33 -14.55
N GLY A 9 -4.03 -14.20 -14.54
CA GLY A 9 -4.61 -13.52 -15.69
C GLY A 9 -3.89 -12.20 -16.01
N SER A 10 -4.60 -11.27 -16.67
CA SER A 10 -4.11 -9.90 -16.85
C SER A 10 -4.02 -9.15 -15.49
N LYS A 11 -3.28 -8.03 -15.42
CA LYS A 11 -3.28 -7.17 -14.22
C LYS A 11 -4.70 -6.71 -13.86
N ALA A 12 -5.53 -6.42 -14.86
CA ALA A 12 -6.93 -6.08 -14.66
C ALA A 12 -7.72 -7.22 -13.98
N ASP A 13 -7.45 -8.49 -14.33
CA ASP A 13 -8.07 -9.64 -13.66
C ASP A 13 -7.60 -9.75 -12.21
N LEU A 14 -6.28 -9.65 -12.00
CA LEU A 14 -5.66 -9.71 -10.68
C LEU A 14 -6.26 -8.67 -9.72
N TYR A 15 -6.31 -7.40 -10.13
CA TYR A 15 -6.84 -6.34 -9.27
C TYR A 15 -8.35 -6.46 -9.06
N ARG A 16 -9.12 -6.90 -10.05
CA ARG A 16 -10.54 -7.20 -9.87
C ARG A 16 -10.73 -8.28 -8.80
N ASP A 17 -9.96 -9.35 -8.86
CA ASP A 17 -10.11 -10.48 -7.95
C ASP A 17 -9.62 -10.10 -6.54
N LEU A 18 -8.53 -9.32 -6.43
CA LEU A 18 -8.07 -8.70 -5.18
C LEU A 18 -9.14 -7.82 -4.54
N LEU A 19 -9.82 -6.98 -5.32
CA LEU A 19 -10.92 -6.13 -4.82
C LEU A 19 -12.07 -6.97 -4.26
N GLY A 20 -12.47 -8.03 -4.99
CA GLY A 20 -13.51 -8.95 -4.52
C GLY A 20 -13.13 -9.68 -3.23
N ALA A 21 -11.88 -10.12 -3.13
CA ALA A 21 -11.36 -10.77 -1.93
C ALA A 21 -11.28 -9.79 -0.74
N LEU A 22 -10.81 -8.55 -0.97
CA LEU A 22 -10.76 -7.51 0.05
C LEU A 22 -12.17 -7.20 0.58
N ASP A 23 -13.14 -7.05 -0.30
CA ASP A 23 -14.53 -6.80 0.07
C ASP A 23 -15.09 -7.94 0.93
N ALA A 24 -14.85 -9.20 0.54
CA ALA A 24 -15.29 -10.36 1.31
C ALA A 24 -14.62 -10.45 2.69
N LEU A 25 -13.32 -10.12 2.79
CA LEU A 25 -12.56 -10.19 4.04
C LEU A 25 -12.95 -9.12 5.06
N THR A 26 -13.44 -7.97 4.58
CA THR A 26 -13.60 -6.77 5.40
C THR A 26 -15.07 -6.29 5.51
N ALA A 27 -16.03 -7.04 4.95
CA ALA A 27 -17.44 -6.64 4.81
C ALA A 27 -18.12 -6.25 6.13
N ASP A 28 -17.88 -7.02 7.20
CA ASP A 28 -18.57 -6.89 8.49
C ASP A 28 -17.60 -6.70 9.66
N GLU A 29 -16.34 -6.37 9.38
CA GLU A 29 -15.30 -6.21 10.40
C GLU A 29 -15.08 -4.72 10.74
N PRO A 30 -15.40 -4.27 11.97
CA PRO A 30 -15.20 -2.88 12.38
C PRO A 30 -13.75 -2.55 12.80
N ASP A 31 -12.90 -3.53 13.09
CA ASP A 31 -11.54 -3.27 13.56
C ASP A 31 -10.61 -2.88 12.39
N ALA A 32 -10.19 -1.61 12.40
CA ALA A 32 -9.31 -1.05 11.38
C ALA A 32 -7.96 -1.77 11.28
N ILE A 33 -7.40 -2.25 12.39
CA ILE A 33 -6.10 -2.94 12.43
C ILE A 33 -6.25 -4.33 11.80
N ALA A 34 -7.31 -5.06 12.11
CA ALA A 34 -7.61 -6.35 11.50
C ALA A 34 -7.81 -6.21 9.98
N ASN A 35 -8.56 -5.20 9.54
CA ASN A 35 -8.78 -4.90 8.13
C ASN A 35 -7.47 -4.58 7.40
N MET A 36 -6.63 -3.71 7.95
CA MET A 36 -5.29 -3.42 7.38
C MET A 36 -4.39 -4.66 7.38
N ALA A 37 -4.38 -5.46 8.44
CA ALA A 37 -3.55 -6.65 8.51
C ALA A 37 -3.92 -7.69 7.44
N ASN A 38 -5.20 -7.96 7.26
CA ASN A 38 -5.68 -8.87 6.21
C ASN A 38 -5.49 -8.29 4.81
N ALA A 39 -5.68 -6.98 4.62
CA ALA A 39 -5.40 -6.33 3.34
C ALA A 39 -3.91 -6.44 2.96
N ALA A 40 -2.99 -6.19 3.90
CA ALA A 40 -1.56 -6.35 3.67
C ALA A 40 -1.19 -7.81 3.35
N ALA A 41 -1.76 -8.77 4.07
CA ALA A 41 -1.56 -10.20 3.80
C ALA A 41 -2.08 -10.61 2.41
N LEU A 42 -3.25 -10.11 2.01
CA LEU A 42 -3.84 -10.36 0.70
C LEU A 42 -2.96 -9.79 -0.42
N VAL A 43 -2.53 -8.53 -0.33
CA VAL A 43 -1.65 -7.91 -1.32
C VAL A 43 -0.33 -8.67 -1.41
N TRP A 44 0.31 -8.97 -0.28
CA TRP A 44 1.55 -9.73 -0.22
C TRP A 44 1.47 -11.12 -0.87
N GLN A 45 0.34 -11.81 -0.67
CA GLN A 45 0.17 -13.17 -1.18
C GLN A 45 0.02 -13.22 -2.70
N TYR A 46 -0.61 -12.21 -3.31
CA TYR A 46 -1.07 -12.29 -4.70
C TYR A 46 -0.44 -11.28 -5.64
N LEU A 47 0.14 -10.19 -5.14
CA LEU A 47 0.92 -9.27 -5.95
C LEU A 47 2.38 -9.75 -5.98
N PRO A 48 2.91 -10.19 -7.14
CA PRO A 48 4.23 -10.80 -7.21
C PRO A 48 5.35 -9.76 -7.07
N ASP A 49 6.55 -10.25 -6.76
CA ASP A 49 7.80 -9.49 -6.77
C ASP A 49 7.81 -8.29 -5.81
N LEU A 50 7.17 -8.43 -4.65
CA LEU A 50 7.27 -7.48 -3.54
C LEU A 50 8.33 -7.93 -2.53
N ASN A 51 9.03 -6.97 -1.93
CA ASN A 51 9.84 -7.19 -0.72
C ASN A 51 9.23 -6.50 0.52
N TRP A 52 8.26 -5.60 0.32
CA TRP A 52 7.47 -5.01 1.41
C TRP A 52 6.05 -4.63 0.93
N ALA A 53 5.05 -4.82 1.79
CA ALA A 53 3.67 -4.39 1.54
C ALA A 53 2.94 -4.06 2.83
N GLY A 54 2.40 -2.84 2.97
CA GLY A 54 1.73 -2.49 4.21
C GLY A 54 1.27 -1.04 4.29
N PHE A 55 0.97 -0.63 5.51
CA PHE A 55 0.34 0.65 5.77
C PHE A 55 1.17 1.52 6.70
N TYR A 56 1.13 2.82 6.45
CA TYR A 56 1.42 3.84 7.46
C TYR A 56 0.17 4.63 7.75
N ARG A 57 -0.11 4.87 9.02
CA ARG A 57 -1.34 5.53 9.51
C ARG A 57 -1.03 6.97 9.90
N MET A 58 -1.97 7.88 9.67
CA MET A 58 -1.86 9.25 10.17
C MET A 58 -2.12 9.27 11.68
N VAL A 59 -1.08 9.57 12.46
CA VAL A 59 -1.14 9.70 13.92
C VAL A 59 -0.42 10.97 14.33
N GLU A 60 -1.15 11.89 14.97
CA GLU A 60 -0.60 13.14 15.52
C GLU A 60 0.18 14.00 14.49
N GLY A 61 -0.24 13.98 13.22
CA GLY A 61 0.36 14.78 12.15
C GLY A 61 1.55 14.13 11.42
N GLU A 62 1.87 12.88 11.76
CA GLU A 62 2.91 12.09 11.10
C GLU A 62 2.35 10.74 10.60
N LEU A 63 3.08 10.11 9.68
CA LEU A 63 2.85 8.72 9.33
C LEU A 63 3.51 7.81 10.37
N VAL A 64 2.75 6.86 10.92
CA VAL A 64 3.21 5.87 11.90
C VAL A 64 2.91 4.48 11.38
N LEU A 65 3.92 3.59 11.43
CA LEU A 65 3.84 2.22 10.93
C LEU A 65 2.56 1.50 11.42
N GLY A 66 1.83 0.93 10.47
CA GLY A 66 0.65 0.09 10.67
C GLY A 66 0.97 -1.38 10.37
N PRO A 67 -0.06 -2.22 10.15
CA PRO A 67 0.14 -3.60 9.72
C PRO A 67 0.85 -3.68 8.36
N PHE A 68 1.74 -4.66 8.21
CA PHE A 68 2.53 -4.88 6.99
C PHE A 68 3.01 -6.33 6.88
N GLN A 69 3.55 -6.67 5.70
CA GLN A 69 4.29 -7.89 5.40
C GLN A 69 5.67 -7.48 4.85
N GLY A 70 6.73 -8.14 5.32
CA GLY A 70 8.11 -7.84 4.94
C GLY A 70 9.05 -7.71 6.14
N LYS A 71 10.24 -7.13 5.90
CA LYS A 71 11.21 -6.85 6.98
C LYS A 71 10.75 -5.67 7.85
N ALA A 72 11.36 -5.54 9.02
CA ALA A 72 11.16 -4.37 9.87
C ALA A 72 11.49 -3.06 9.11
N ALA A 73 10.63 -2.06 9.28
CA ALA A 73 10.69 -0.79 8.56
C ALA A 73 10.76 0.40 9.52
N CYS A 74 10.83 1.60 8.96
CA CYS A 74 10.84 2.84 9.71
C CYS A 74 9.52 3.02 10.51
N ILE A 75 9.59 3.42 11.78
CA ILE A 75 8.38 3.51 12.64
C ILE A 75 7.59 4.79 12.38
N ARG A 76 8.27 5.92 12.15
CA ARG A 76 7.66 7.23 11.93
C ARG A 76 8.25 7.89 10.68
N ILE A 77 7.38 8.49 9.87
CA ILE A 77 7.75 9.23 8.66
C ILE A 77 7.07 10.61 8.70
N PRO A 78 7.85 11.71 8.72
CA PRO A 78 7.27 13.05 8.63
C PRO A 78 6.64 13.32 7.25
N LEU A 79 5.62 14.17 7.19
CA LEU A 79 5.04 14.61 5.92
C LEU A 79 6.09 15.29 5.03
N GLY A 80 6.05 14.98 3.73
CA GLY A 80 6.98 15.48 2.72
C GLY A 80 8.38 14.85 2.77
N LYS A 81 8.59 13.79 3.55
CA LYS A 81 9.87 13.09 3.67
C LYS A 81 9.79 11.67 3.12
N GLY A 82 10.74 11.31 2.24
CA GLY A 82 10.68 10.07 1.49
C GLY A 82 9.47 10.00 0.56
N VAL A 83 9.29 8.85 -0.09
CA VAL A 83 8.18 8.64 -1.02
C VAL A 83 6.85 8.60 -0.25
N CYS A 84 6.78 7.82 0.82
CA CYS A 84 5.64 7.77 1.75
C CYS A 84 5.18 9.15 2.25
N GLY A 85 6.11 9.95 2.81
CA GLY A 85 5.76 11.28 3.30
C GLY A 85 5.36 12.24 2.18
N THR A 86 5.95 12.10 0.99
CA THR A 86 5.54 12.89 -0.19
C THR A 86 4.11 12.58 -0.60
N ALA A 87 3.75 11.29 -0.72
CA ALA A 87 2.39 10.85 -1.02
C ALA A 87 1.37 11.43 -0.03
N ALA A 88 1.71 11.39 1.27
CA ALA A 88 0.86 11.95 2.32
C ALA A 88 0.74 13.48 2.23
N ALA A 89 1.81 14.19 1.90
CA ALA A 89 1.80 15.65 1.81
C ALA A 89 1.03 16.16 0.57
N THR A 90 1.22 15.54 -0.59
CA THR A 90 0.56 15.91 -1.84
C THR A 90 -0.85 15.36 -1.95
N ARG A 91 -1.14 14.25 -1.25
CA ARG A 91 -2.34 13.41 -1.42
C ARG A 91 -2.46 12.86 -2.84
N GLU A 92 -1.31 12.61 -3.46
CA GLU A 92 -1.20 12.03 -4.80
C GLU A 92 -0.40 10.73 -4.72
N THR A 93 -0.82 9.75 -5.50
CA THR A 93 -0.09 8.49 -5.68
C THR A 93 1.33 8.77 -6.17
N GLN A 94 2.31 8.11 -5.56
CA GLN A 94 3.72 8.18 -5.98
C GLN A 94 4.08 6.86 -6.65
N LEU A 95 4.38 6.92 -7.94
CA LEU A 95 4.82 5.78 -8.75
C LEU A 95 6.32 5.98 -9.07
N VAL A 96 7.19 5.28 -8.35
CA VAL A 96 8.64 5.52 -8.37
C VAL A 96 9.36 4.34 -9.01
N GLU A 97 9.88 4.55 -10.23
CA GLU A 97 10.60 3.51 -10.99
C GLU A 97 11.99 3.17 -10.42
N ASP A 98 12.67 4.15 -9.82
CA ASP A 98 13.95 3.99 -9.13
C ASP A 98 13.99 4.81 -7.84
N VAL A 99 13.88 4.14 -6.70
CA VAL A 99 13.90 4.79 -5.38
C VAL A 99 15.23 5.49 -5.09
N HIS A 100 16.34 5.03 -5.68
CA HIS A 100 17.64 5.68 -5.49
C HIS A 100 17.76 7.01 -6.24
N ALA A 101 16.94 7.21 -7.29
CA ALA A 101 16.84 8.47 -8.01
C ALA A 101 15.86 9.46 -7.35
N PHE A 102 15.03 9.00 -6.40
CA PHE A 102 14.01 9.85 -5.77
C PHE A 102 14.64 10.88 -4.80
N PRO A 103 14.40 12.19 -4.98
CA PRO A 103 14.96 13.22 -4.11
C PRO A 103 14.47 13.08 -2.67
N GLY A 104 15.40 12.95 -1.72
CA GLY A 104 15.06 12.84 -0.30
C GLY A 104 14.51 11.47 0.10
N HIS A 105 14.83 10.43 -0.68
CA HIS A 105 14.52 9.04 -0.34
C HIS A 105 15.07 8.67 1.05
N ILE A 106 14.22 7.99 1.84
CA ILE A 106 14.54 7.42 3.14
C ILE A 106 14.57 5.91 2.96
N ALA A 107 15.75 5.35 2.70
CA ALA A 107 15.89 3.92 2.53
C ALA A 107 15.83 3.20 3.89
N CYS A 108 14.81 2.36 4.10
CA CYS A 108 14.74 1.45 5.26
C CYS A 108 15.20 0.02 4.87
N ASP A 109 14.98 -0.42 3.62
CA ASP A 109 15.56 -1.65 3.04
C ASP A 109 16.41 -1.30 1.81
N ALA A 110 17.69 -1.69 1.82
CA ALA A 110 18.60 -1.47 0.69
C ALA A 110 18.28 -2.35 -0.53
N ALA A 111 17.41 -3.37 -0.37
CA ALA A 111 16.97 -4.21 -1.46
C ALA A 111 15.90 -3.54 -2.33
N SER A 112 15.14 -2.56 -1.82
CA SER A 112 14.08 -1.89 -2.59
C SER A 112 14.65 -1.08 -3.74
N ARG A 113 14.08 -1.26 -4.93
CA ARG A 113 14.48 -0.61 -6.19
C ARG A 113 13.36 0.21 -6.81
N SER A 114 12.10 -0.16 -6.63
CA SER A 114 10.94 0.66 -7.00
C SER A 114 9.88 0.63 -5.91
N GLU A 115 9.05 1.66 -5.86
CA GLU A 115 8.07 1.88 -4.79
C GLU A 115 6.77 2.45 -5.38
N LEU A 116 5.62 1.97 -4.87
CA LEU A 116 4.30 2.51 -5.16
C LEU A 116 3.62 2.87 -3.84
N VAL A 117 3.36 4.16 -3.65
CA VAL A 117 2.66 4.66 -2.46
C VAL A 117 1.33 5.30 -2.86
N VAL A 118 0.24 4.81 -2.27
CA VAL A 118 -1.11 5.30 -2.52
C VAL A 118 -1.68 5.95 -1.25
N PRO A 119 -2.09 7.23 -1.28
CA PRO A 119 -2.73 7.89 -0.15
C PRO A 119 -4.15 7.35 0.08
N ILE A 120 -4.49 7.11 1.34
CA ILE A 120 -5.81 6.67 1.76
C ILE A 120 -6.54 7.88 2.34
N VAL A 121 -7.57 8.35 1.64
CA VAL A 121 -8.36 9.52 2.01
C VAL A 121 -9.80 9.12 2.25
N HIS A 122 -10.35 9.53 3.40
CA HIS A 122 -11.76 9.35 3.75
C HIS A 122 -12.34 10.68 4.23
N ASP A 123 -13.50 11.09 3.70
CA ASP A 123 -14.15 12.38 3.99
C ASP A 123 -13.21 13.60 3.92
N GLY A 124 -12.32 13.61 2.90
CA GLY A 124 -11.35 14.68 2.69
C GLY A 124 -10.17 14.70 3.67
N ARG A 125 -10.12 13.77 4.63
CA ARG A 125 -9.01 13.57 5.58
C ARG A 125 -8.10 12.44 5.10
N LEU A 126 -6.79 12.70 5.11
CA LEU A 126 -5.80 11.65 4.95
C LEU A 126 -5.78 10.80 6.23
N ILE A 127 -6.02 9.50 6.10
CA ILE A 127 -6.00 8.56 7.23
C ILE A 127 -4.76 7.66 7.22
N GLY A 128 -4.08 7.55 6.09
CA GLY A 128 -2.83 6.81 5.96
C GLY A 128 -2.36 6.72 4.52
N VAL A 129 -1.39 5.84 4.27
CA VAL A 129 -0.93 5.44 2.94
C VAL A 129 -0.82 3.91 2.89
N LEU A 130 -1.10 3.32 1.73
CA LEU A 130 -0.61 2.00 1.35
C LEU A 130 0.76 2.20 0.71
N ASP A 131 1.73 1.39 1.10
CA ASP A 131 3.10 1.42 0.61
C ASP A 131 3.53 0.02 0.17
N LEU A 132 4.11 -0.07 -1.03
CA LEU A 132 4.53 -1.29 -1.68
C LEU A 132 5.94 -1.09 -2.24
N ASP A 133 6.88 -1.92 -1.79
CA ASP A 133 8.24 -1.96 -2.31
C ASP A 133 8.47 -3.21 -3.17
N SER A 134 9.34 -3.05 -4.18
CA SER A 134 9.88 -4.16 -4.95
C SER A 134 11.40 -4.13 -5.03
N PRO A 135 12.08 -5.30 -5.03
CA PRO A 135 13.50 -5.38 -5.33
C PRO A 135 13.79 -5.22 -6.83
N GLU A 136 12.76 -5.22 -7.68
CA GLU A 136 12.90 -4.98 -9.12
C GLU A 136 12.75 -3.48 -9.42
N PRO A 137 13.58 -2.91 -10.32
CA PRO A 137 13.36 -1.55 -10.80
C PRO A 137 12.11 -1.49 -11.68
N ALA A 138 11.39 -0.36 -11.65
CA ALA A 138 10.16 -0.14 -12.43
C ALA A 138 9.15 -1.29 -12.36
N ARG A 139 8.99 -1.92 -11.18
CA ARG A 139 8.06 -3.04 -11.00
C ARG A 139 6.61 -2.61 -11.22
N PHE A 140 6.27 -1.42 -10.76
CA PHE A 140 4.92 -0.88 -10.80
C PHE A 140 4.72 -0.03 -12.06
N ASP A 141 3.52 -0.10 -12.62
CA ASP A 141 3.08 0.77 -13.71
C ASP A 141 1.73 1.45 -13.40
N ALA A 142 1.16 2.11 -14.41
CA ALA A 142 -0.11 2.81 -14.27
C ALA A 142 -1.30 1.86 -13.98
N GLU A 143 -1.24 0.59 -14.41
CA GLU A 143 -2.28 -0.39 -14.09
C GLU A 143 -2.18 -0.82 -12.61
N ASP A 144 -0.95 -0.97 -12.10
CA ASP A 144 -0.73 -1.21 -10.68
C ASP A 144 -1.22 -0.05 -9.81
N ALA A 145 -0.86 1.18 -10.19
CA ALA A 145 -1.33 2.39 -9.50
C ALA A 145 -2.86 2.45 -9.45
N ALA A 146 -3.54 2.27 -10.58
CA ALA A 146 -5.01 2.30 -10.65
C ALA A 146 -5.65 1.18 -9.81
N GLY A 147 -5.06 -0.02 -9.82
CA GLY A 147 -5.52 -1.15 -9.01
C GLY A 147 -5.40 -0.90 -7.51
N CYS A 148 -4.24 -0.41 -7.07
CA CYS A 148 -3.97 -0.07 -5.67
C CYS A 148 -4.80 1.14 -5.19
N GLU A 149 -5.05 2.13 -6.04
CA GLU A 149 -5.99 3.23 -5.78
C GLU A 149 -7.41 2.71 -5.54
N ALA A 150 -7.88 1.77 -6.35
CA ALA A 150 -9.19 1.14 -6.15
C ALA A 150 -9.25 0.36 -4.83
N LEU A 151 -8.18 -0.37 -4.46
CA LEU A 151 -8.09 -1.08 -3.18
C LEU A 151 -8.16 -0.11 -2.01
N CYS A 152 -7.37 0.98 -2.04
CA CYS A 152 -7.38 2.01 -1.01
C CYS A 152 -8.75 2.69 -0.90
N ALA A 153 -9.42 2.97 -2.02
CA ALA A 153 -10.76 3.54 -2.02
C ALA A 153 -11.81 2.62 -1.37
N ARG A 154 -11.72 1.30 -1.58
CA ARG A 154 -12.60 0.31 -0.90
C ARG A 154 -12.31 0.23 0.60
N LEU A 155 -11.03 0.26 0.96
CA LEU A 155 -10.60 0.10 2.35
C LEU A 155 -10.86 1.36 3.18
N ALA A 156 -10.82 2.56 2.57
CA ALA A 156 -10.84 3.85 3.27
C ALA A 156 -11.94 3.96 4.34
N ALA A 157 -13.19 3.63 4.00
CA ALA A 157 -14.30 3.71 4.95
C ALA A 157 -14.26 2.62 6.05
N ARG A 158 -13.52 1.52 5.83
CA ARG A 158 -13.40 0.38 6.75
C ARG A 158 -12.27 0.54 7.76
N ILE A 159 -11.44 1.57 7.60
CA ILE A 159 -10.28 1.84 8.46
C ILE A 159 -10.21 3.30 8.96
N ALA A 160 -11.26 4.10 8.70
CA ALA A 160 -11.32 5.52 9.02
C ALA A 160 -11.57 5.84 10.49
#